data_AF-A0A6C1MV00-F1
#
_entry.id   AF-A0A6C1MV00-F1
#
_cell.length_a   1.000
_cell.length_b   1.000
_cell.length_c   1.000
_cell.angle_alpha   90.00
_cell.angle_beta   90.00
_cell.angle_gamma   90.00
#
_symmetry.space_group_name_H-M   'P 1'
#
loop_
_entity.id
_entity.type
_entity.pdbx_description
1 polymer ?
#
loop_
_entity_poly.entity_id
_entity_poly.type
_entity_poly.pdbx_seq_one_letter_code
_entity_poly.pdbx_strand_id
1 'polypeptide(L)'
;MRQLLLILLLALGLGLLLSLGIAYDTGYVRVSFGHYLVETNAWVGLALVLALALALHWLIAITAHLRLSPKAMARWVREGAAKRARRRTTQGLLQLAEGNWGRARKLLVAAAPHADTPLINHLGAAEAAHQLGDHNEAEELLRQAHKTTPGADLAVGLTHARLQMEANRPEQALATLLRLRRKAPQHPYVLKQLMNAYQAVEDWRELSQLLPDLRRQGVLPDAELNDLEQQVWLKVMDKAAEQVQRQAPERRNMDHLDRIWDELPAPRRKDEAVVYSYASYLAAMGEETRAETLLRKVLRHSWSDRLINLYGRVAGPKPDEQLLVAERWLKERPSSAELMLALGRLSLRNSLWGKAREYFEASLKLQRKQETLAELCRLCAHLGDLEKSVQLLKQGALDENGLPEMPMPKPRLEKS
;
A
#
# COMPACT_ATOMS: atom_id res chain seq x y z
N MET A 1 -31.82 5.78 -66.25
CA MET A 1 -32.04 6.23 -67.64
C MET A 1 -32.58 5.10 -68.53
N ARG A 2 -31.86 3.97 -68.73
CA ARG A 2 -32.33 2.84 -69.58
C ARG A 2 -33.63 2.18 -69.12
N GLN A 3 -33.84 2.02 -67.81
CA GLN A 3 -35.08 1.44 -67.27
C GLN A 3 -36.31 2.35 -67.46
N LEU A 4 -36.13 3.67 -67.38
CA LEU A 4 -37.20 4.65 -67.64
C LEU A 4 -37.62 4.65 -69.12
N LEU A 5 -36.66 4.54 -70.05
CA LEU A 5 -36.95 4.44 -71.49
C LEU A 5 -37.69 3.14 -71.84
N LEU A 6 -37.31 2.01 -71.24
CA LEU A 6 -38.01 0.73 -71.42
C LEU A 6 -39.44 0.77 -70.90
N ILE A 7 -39.67 1.39 -69.73
CA ILE A 7 -41.01 1.56 -69.17
C ILE A 7 -41.87 2.48 -70.06
N LEU A 8 -41.28 3.55 -70.61
CA LEU A 8 -41.99 4.47 -71.51
C LEU A 8 -42.39 3.77 -72.83
N LEU A 9 -41.49 2.98 -73.41
CA LEU A 9 -41.72 2.26 -74.66
C LEU A 9 -42.76 1.13 -74.47
N LEU A 10 -42.73 0.45 -73.32
CA LEU A 10 -43.73 -0.54 -72.93
C LEU A 10 -45.10 0.11 -72.67
N ALA A 11 -45.14 1.29 -72.03
CA ALA A 11 -46.36 2.05 -71.78
C ALA A 11 -46.98 2.57 -73.10
N LEU A 12 -46.16 3.01 -74.05
CA LEU A 12 -46.61 3.44 -75.38
C LEU A 12 -47.16 2.25 -76.20
N GLY A 13 -46.49 1.09 -76.13
CA GLY A 13 -46.95 -0.14 -76.75
C GLY A 13 -48.26 -0.65 -76.14
N LEU A 14 -48.40 -0.62 -74.81
CA LEU A 14 -49.67 -0.92 -74.15
C LEU A 14 -50.76 0.08 -74.53
N GLY A 15 -50.45 1.38 -74.60
CA GLY A 15 -51.42 2.42 -74.98
C GLY A 15 -51.98 2.22 -76.39
N LEU A 16 -51.13 1.81 -77.34
CA LEU A 16 -51.53 1.45 -78.71
C LEU A 16 -52.37 0.16 -78.78
N LEU A 17 -52.03 -0.86 -77.99
CA LEU A 17 -52.82 -2.09 -77.88
C LEU A 17 -54.18 -1.86 -77.23
N LEU A 18 -54.25 -1.01 -76.20
CA LEU A 18 -55.49 -0.61 -75.55
C LEU A 18 -56.36 0.26 -76.46
N SER A 19 -55.79 1.13 -77.30
CA SER A 19 -56.57 1.97 -78.22
C SER A 19 -57.26 1.18 -79.33
N LEU A 20 -56.63 0.09 -79.80
CA LEU A 20 -57.24 -0.84 -80.77
C LEU A 20 -58.36 -1.68 -80.17
N GLY A 21 -58.30 -2.01 -78.87
CA GLY A 21 -59.35 -2.74 -78.15
C GLY A 21 -60.60 -1.93 -77.81
N ILE A 22 -60.54 -0.60 -77.88
CA ILE A 22 -61.69 0.30 -77.61
C ILE A 22 -62.67 0.37 -78.80
N ALA A 23 -62.23 0.00 -80.01
CA ALA A 23 -63.00 0.19 -81.24
C ALA A 23 -64.04 -0.93 -81.55
N TYR A 24 -64.01 -2.06 -80.83
CA TYR A 24 -64.91 -3.19 -81.05
C TYR A 24 -65.67 -3.52 -79.76
N ASP A 25 -66.84 -2.89 -79.61
CA ASP A 25 -67.84 -3.08 -78.55
C ASP A 25 -67.37 -2.79 -77.11
N THR A 26 -67.83 -1.67 -76.55
CA THR A 26 -67.57 -1.32 -75.15
C THR A 26 -68.43 -2.21 -74.25
N GLY A 27 -67.88 -3.35 -73.85
CA GLY A 27 -68.44 -4.12 -72.74
C GLY A 27 -68.72 -3.19 -71.54
N TYR A 28 -69.85 -3.38 -70.87
CA TYR A 28 -70.22 -2.58 -69.70
C TYR A 28 -70.01 -3.42 -68.44
N VAL A 29 -69.50 -2.77 -67.39
CA VAL A 29 -69.41 -3.36 -66.05
C VAL A 29 -70.59 -2.81 -65.26
N ARG A 30 -71.50 -3.71 -64.87
CA ARG A 30 -72.67 -3.38 -64.05
C ARG A 30 -72.43 -3.90 -62.64
N VAL A 31 -72.29 -2.98 -61.69
CA VAL A 31 -72.18 -3.30 -60.27
C VAL A 31 -73.47 -2.90 -59.60
N SER A 32 -74.23 -3.87 -59.12
CA SER A 32 -75.45 -3.66 -58.34
C SER A 32 -75.17 -3.86 -56.86
N PHE A 33 -75.42 -2.84 -56.04
CA PHE A 33 -75.33 -2.94 -54.59
C PHE A 33 -76.61 -2.39 -53.95
N GLY A 34 -77.48 -3.30 -53.50
CA GLY A 34 -78.81 -2.95 -52.99
C GLY A 34 -79.65 -2.21 -54.04
N HIS A 35 -80.05 -0.96 -53.75
CA HIS A 35 -80.80 -0.10 -54.68
C HIS A 35 -79.91 0.75 -55.60
N TYR A 36 -78.58 0.70 -55.45
CA TYR A 36 -77.66 1.45 -56.28
C TYR A 36 -77.18 0.60 -57.45
N LEU A 37 -77.39 1.11 -58.65
CA LEU A 37 -76.90 0.53 -59.88
C LEU A 37 -75.89 1.50 -60.50
N VAL A 38 -74.63 1.08 -60.55
CA VAL A 38 -73.59 1.83 -61.23
C VAL A 38 -73.23 1.08 -62.51
N GLU A 39 -73.58 1.67 -63.65
CA GLU A 39 -73.18 1.22 -64.97
C GLU A 39 -71.98 2.05 -65.42
N THR A 40 -70.87 1.39 -65.73
CA THR A 40 -69.67 2.08 -66.20
C THR A 40 -69.06 1.32 -67.38
N ASN A 41 -68.36 2.04 -68.24
CA ASN A 41 -67.58 1.45 -69.32
C ASN A 41 -66.53 0.47 -68.74
N ALA A 42 -66.37 -0.72 -69.32
CA ALA A 42 -65.41 -1.73 -68.84
C ALA A 42 -63.99 -1.18 -68.70
N TRP A 43 -63.59 -0.23 -69.55
CA TRP A 43 -62.28 0.42 -69.46
C TRP A 43 -62.13 1.32 -68.23
N VAL A 44 -63.19 2.02 -67.85
CA VAL A 44 -63.21 2.84 -66.63
C VAL A 44 -63.21 1.93 -65.39
N GLY A 45 -63.95 0.82 -65.44
CA GLY A 45 -63.90 -0.21 -64.40
C GLY A 45 -62.50 -0.82 -64.22
N LEU A 46 -61.83 -1.17 -65.33
CA LEU A 46 -60.47 -1.71 -65.32
C LEU A 46 -59.46 -0.69 -64.78
N ALA A 47 -59.55 0.57 -65.22
CA ALA A 47 -58.71 1.65 -64.72
C ALA A 47 -58.89 1.88 -63.21
N LEU A 48 -60.13 1.81 -62.70
CA LEU A 48 -60.42 1.92 -61.28
C LEU A 48 -59.81 0.76 -60.47
N VAL A 49 -59.92 -0.47 -60.97
CA VAL A 49 -59.32 -1.66 -60.35
C VAL A 49 -57.79 -1.55 -60.33
N LEU A 50 -57.18 -1.10 -61.42
CA LEU A 50 -55.73 -0.86 -61.51
C LEU A 50 -55.29 0.24 -60.54
N ALA A 51 -56.02 1.35 -60.49
CA ALA A 51 -55.76 2.44 -59.56
C ALA A 51 -55.86 1.98 -58.10
N LEU A 52 -56.88 1.17 -57.78
CA LEU A 52 -57.05 0.60 -56.44
C LEU A 52 -55.92 -0.38 -56.08
N ALA A 53 -55.51 -1.24 -57.03
CA ALA A 53 -54.40 -2.17 -56.84
C ALA A 53 -53.07 -1.44 -56.62
N LEU A 54 -52.81 -0.38 -57.40
CA LEU A 54 -51.65 0.50 -57.22
C LEU A 54 -51.69 1.22 -55.88
N ALA A 55 -52.84 1.80 -55.50
CA ALA A 55 -53.01 2.45 -54.21
C ALA A 55 -52.79 1.49 -53.04
N LEU A 56 -53.31 0.26 -53.13
CA LEU A 56 -53.09 -0.79 -52.14
C LEU A 56 -51.62 -1.22 -52.08
N HIS A 57 -50.97 -1.39 -53.22
CA HIS A 57 -49.54 -1.71 -53.29
C HIS A 57 -48.68 -0.61 -52.65
N TRP A 58 -48.96 0.66 -52.95
CA TRP A 58 -48.31 1.80 -52.33
C TRP A 58 -48.54 1.86 -50.82
N LEU A 59 -49.77 1.60 -50.37
CA LEU A 59 -50.12 1.56 -48.95
C LEU A 59 -49.35 0.44 -48.21
N ILE A 60 -49.22 -0.74 -48.83
CA ILE A 60 -48.44 -1.86 -48.30
C ILE A 60 -46.93 -1.53 -48.29
N ALA A 61 -46.40 -0.93 -49.35
CA ALA A 61 -44.99 -0.53 -49.43
C ALA A 61 -44.63 0.53 -48.36
N ILE A 62 -45.47 1.56 -48.20
CA ILE A 62 -45.29 2.60 -47.18
C ILE A 62 -45.33 1.99 -45.78
N THR A 63 -46.30 1.11 -45.49
CA THR A 63 -46.38 0.44 -44.18
C THR A 63 -45.22 -0.53 -43.93
N ALA A 64 -44.67 -1.16 -44.97
CA ALA A 64 -43.46 -1.99 -44.87
C ALA A 64 -42.20 -1.14 -44.59
N HIS A 65 -42.08 0.05 -45.17
CA HIS A 65 -40.96 0.97 -44.95
C HIS A 65 -41.07 1.78 -43.64
N LEU A 66 -42.29 2.13 -43.18
CA LEU A 66 -42.53 2.81 -41.90
C LEU A 66 -42.39 1.90 -40.68
N ARG A 67 -42.36 0.58 -40.87
CA ARG A 67 -41.86 -0.36 -39.86
C ARG A 67 -40.33 -0.19 -39.76
N LEU A 68 -39.90 0.98 -39.29
CA LEU A 68 -38.58 1.22 -38.72
C LEU A 68 -38.27 -0.01 -37.86
N SER A 69 -37.29 -0.80 -38.30
CA SER A 69 -36.97 -2.08 -37.65
C SER A 69 -36.86 -1.81 -36.14
N PRO A 70 -37.68 -2.45 -35.28
CA PRO A 70 -37.63 -2.22 -33.83
C PRO A 70 -36.21 -2.33 -33.28
N LYS A 71 -35.37 -3.13 -33.95
CA LYS A 71 -33.93 -3.30 -33.70
C LYS A 71 -33.10 -2.04 -33.97
N ALA A 72 -33.42 -1.23 -34.98
CA ALA A 72 -32.73 0.03 -35.30
C ALA A 72 -33.08 1.14 -34.30
N MET A 73 -34.35 1.27 -33.91
CA MET A 73 -34.79 2.21 -32.88
C MET A 73 -34.20 1.86 -31.51
N ALA A 74 -34.26 0.59 -31.12
CA ALA A 74 -33.64 0.11 -29.87
C ALA A 74 -32.12 0.37 -29.85
N ARG A 75 -31.44 0.22 -31.00
CA ARG A 75 -30.01 0.51 -31.14
C ARG A 75 -29.72 2.00 -30.95
N TRP A 76 -30.47 2.88 -31.59
CA TRP A 76 -30.30 4.33 -31.45
C TRP A 76 -30.55 4.81 -30.01
N VAL A 77 -31.58 4.30 -29.34
CA VAL A 77 -31.85 4.60 -27.92
C VAL A 77 -30.70 4.11 -27.04
N ARG A 78 -30.19 2.90 -27.28
CA ARG A 78 -29.07 2.33 -26.53
C ARG A 78 -27.77 3.10 -26.73
N GLU A 79 -27.46 3.51 -27.96
CA GLU A 79 -26.29 4.34 -28.28
C GLU A 79 -26.40 5.73 -27.63
N GLY A 80 -27.60 6.33 -27.65
CA GLY A 80 -27.86 7.58 -26.94
C GLY A 80 -27.68 7.44 -25.42
N ALA A 81 -28.14 6.34 -24.83
CA ALA A 81 -27.97 6.05 -23.41
C ALA A 81 -26.50 5.86 -23.04
N ALA A 82 -25.74 5.08 -23.82
CA ALA A 82 -24.31 4.88 -23.63
C ALA A 82 -23.52 6.19 -23.71
N LYS A 83 -23.83 7.05 -24.70
CA LYS A 83 -23.19 8.37 -24.82
C LYS A 83 -23.47 9.28 -23.62
N ARG A 84 -24.69 9.26 -23.09
CA ARG A 84 -25.05 9.98 -21.85
C ARG A 84 -24.35 9.39 -20.62
N ALA A 85 -24.30 8.07 -20.51
CA ALA A 85 -23.60 7.38 -19.42
C ALA A 85 -22.10 7.70 -19.42
N ARG A 86 -21.46 7.76 -20.59
CA ARG A 86 -20.05 8.17 -20.73
C ARG A 86 -19.83 9.61 -20.26
N ARG A 87 -20.70 10.55 -20.66
CA ARG A 87 -20.63 11.94 -20.16
C ARG A 87 -20.78 12.03 -18.65
N ARG A 88 -21.75 11.30 -18.08
CA ARG A 88 -21.95 11.23 -16.62
C ARG A 88 -20.78 10.59 -15.90
N THR A 89 -20.17 9.56 -16.48
CA THR A 89 -18.95 8.93 -15.96
C THR A 89 -17.82 9.95 -15.88
N THR A 90 -17.53 10.65 -16.98
CA THR A 90 -16.48 11.69 -17.01
C THR A 90 -16.75 12.80 -16.00
N GLN A 91 -17.99 13.31 -15.94
CA GLN A 91 -18.35 14.33 -14.96
C GLN A 91 -18.28 13.80 -13.52
N GLY A 92 -18.70 12.56 -13.28
CA GLY A 92 -18.66 11.92 -11.97
C GLY A 92 -17.23 11.74 -11.47
N LEU A 93 -16.32 11.28 -12.34
CA LEU A 93 -14.89 11.17 -12.01
C LEU A 93 -14.22 12.53 -11.79
N LEU A 94 -14.64 13.57 -12.52
CA LEU A 94 -14.17 14.95 -12.26
C LEU A 94 -14.64 15.42 -10.89
N GLN A 95 -15.92 15.24 -10.56
CA GLN A 95 -16.44 15.58 -9.24
C GLN A 95 -15.76 14.76 -8.13
N LEU A 96 -15.40 13.51 -8.39
CA LEU A 96 -14.66 12.67 -7.44
C LEU A 96 -13.27 13.28 -7.17
N ALA A 97 -12.54 13.66 -8.23
CA ALA A 97 -11.22 14.28 -8.11
C ALA A 97 -11.26 15.67 -7.43
N GLU A 98 -12.36 16.41 -7.60
CA GLU A 98 -12.59 17.70 -6.94
C GLU A 98 -13.04 17.57 -5.46
N GLY A 99 -13.23 16.33 -4.95
CA GLY A 99 -13.73 16.09 -3.58
C GLY A 99 -15.24 16.32 -3.42
N ASN A 100 -15.98 16.49 -4.52
CA ASN A 100 -17.43 16.66 -4.53
C ASN A 100 -18.16 15.30 -4.41
N TRP A 101 -17.94 14.58 -3.31
CA TRP A 101 -18.33 13.18 -3.09
C TRP A 101 -19.82 12.90 -3.38
N GLY A 102 -20.72 13.74 -2.86
CA GLY A 102 -22.16 13.56 -3.03
C GLY A 102 -22.62 13.65 -4.49
N ARG A 103 -22.00 14.51 -5.30
CA ARG A 103 -22.28 14.65 -6.74
C ARG A 103 -21.62 13.52 -7.53
N ALA A 104 -20.37 13.20 -7.20
CA ALA A 104 -19.62 12.11 -7.80
C ALA A 104 -20.39 10.78 -7.70
N ARG A 105 -20.79 10.41 -6.47
CA ARG A 105 -21.58 9.20 -6.21
C ARG A 105 -22.84 9.15 -7.07
N LYS A 106 -23.66 10.21 -7.05
CA LYS A 106 -24.92 10.27 -7.81
C LYS A 106 -24.69 10.09 -9.31
N LEU A 107 -23.69 10.76 -9.88
CA LEU A 107 -23.37 10.69 -11.31
C LEU A 107 -22.83 9.32 -11.72
N LEU A 108 -21.95 8.73 -10.91
CA LEU A 108 -21.32 7.44 -11.18
C LEU A 108 -22.32 6.28 -11.05
N VAL A 109 -23.14 6.26 -9.99
CA VAL A 109 -24.22 5.27 -9.84
C VAL A 109 -25.22 5.36 -10.98
N ALA A 110 -25.63 6.58 -11.37
CA ALA A 110 -26.56 6.78 -12.49
C ALA A 110 -25.97 6.46 -13.87
N ALA A 111 -24.64 6.38 -13.99
CA ALA A 111 -23.95 6.00 -15.22
C ALA A 111 -23.75 4.48 -15.34
N ALA A 112 -23.56 3.77 -14.22
CA ALA A 112 -23.15 2.37 -14.20
C ALA A 112 -24.02 1.40 -15.04
N PRO A 113 -25.37 1.45 -15.04
CA PRO A 113 -26.21 0.48 -15.78
C PRO A 113 -26.11 0.58 -17.30
N HIS A 114 -25.66 1.71 -17.82
CA HIS A 114 -25.62 2.00 -19.26
C HIS A 114 -24.21 2.32 -19.75
N ALA A 115 -23.21 2.22 -18.88
CA ALA A 115 -21.81 2.42 -19.24
C ALA A 115 -21.22 1.14 -19.82
N ASP A 116 -20.34 1.29 -20.81
CA ASP A 116 -19.56 0.18 -21.36
C ASP A 116 -18.56 -0.39 -20.33
N THR A 117 -18.25 0.38 -19.29
CA THR A 117 -17.34 0.01 -18.19
C THR A 117 -17.99 0.27 -16.82
N PRO A 118 -18.91 -0.60 -16.33
CA PRO A 118 -19.58 -0.42 -15.04
C PRO A 118 -18.62 -0.44 -13.84
N LEU A 119 -17.52 -1.17 -13.95
CA LEU A 119 -16.52 -1.34 -12.88
C LEU A 119 -16.02 0.00 -12.32
N ILE A 120 -15.51 0.89 -13.17
CA ILE A 120 -14.91 2.17 -12.71
C ILE A 120 -15.95 3.06 -12.04
N ASN A 121 -17.20 3.01 -12.52
CA ASN A 121 -18.31 3.76 -11.94
C ASN A 121 -18.67 3.23 -10.55
N HIS A 122 -18.78 1.92 -10.38
CA HIS A 122 -19.07 1.35 -9.07
C HIS A 122 -17.91 1.54 -8.07
N LEU A 123 -16.65 1.40 -8.50
CA LEU A 123 -15.48 1.65 -7.64
C LEU A 123 -15.41 3.12 -7.19
N GLY A 124 -15.54 4.07 -8.13
CA GLY A 124 -15.52 5.50 -7.80
C GLY A 124 -16.74 5.92 -6.98
N ALA A 125 -17.90 5.32 -7.20
CA ALA A 125 -19.07 5.54 -6.36
C ALA A 125 -18.87 5.00 -4.94
N ALA A 126 -18.25 3.83 -4.79
CA ALA A 126 -17.94 3.25 -3.49
C ALA A 126 -16.95 4.12 -2.70
N GLU A 127 -15.93 4.65 -3.37
CA GLU A 127 -14.99 5.62 -2.80
C GLU A 127 -15.71 6.90 -2.35
N ALA A 128 -16.57 7.48 -3.20
CA ALA A 128 -17.36 8.64 -2.82
C ALA A 128 -18.32 8.36 -1.64
N ALA A 129 -18.96 7.20 -1.59
CA ALA A 129 -19.82 6.80 -0.48
C ALA A 129 -19.02 6.65 0.83
N HIS A 130 -17.82 6.06 0.75
CA HIS A 130 -16.91 5.94 1.88
C HIS A 130 -16.50 7.30 2.44
N GLN A 131 -16.13 8.25 1.57
CA GLN A 131 -15.76 9.62 1.99
C GLN A 131 -16.93 10.40 2.59
N LEU A 132 -18.17 10.03 2.29
CA LEU A 132 -19.37 10.56 2.93
C LEU A 132 -19.69 9.89 4.28
N GLY A 133 -18.91 8.89 4.71
CA GLY A 133 -19.15 8.10 5.91
C GLY A 133 -20.16 6.96 5.73
N ASP A 134 -20.67 6.72 4.52
CA ASP A 134 -21.63 5.65 4.24
C ASP A 134 -20.91 4.35 3.84
N HIS A 135 -20.39 3.66 4.85
CA HIS A 135 -19.64 2.42 4.65
C HIS A 135 -20.51 1.27 4.12
N ASN A 136 -21.80 1.22 4.47
CA ASN A 136 -22.71 0.18 4.01
C ASN A 136 -22.99 0.32 2.50
N GLU A 137 -23.24 1.54 2.04
CA GLU A 137 -23.42 1.80 0.61
C GLU A 137 -22.13 1.53 -0.17
N ALA A 138 -20.96 1.86 0.39
CA ALA A 138 -19.67 1.55 -0.22
C ALA A 138 -19.48 0.04 -0.44
N GLU A 139 -19.78 -0.79 0.55
CA GLU A 139 -19.72 -2.25 0.43
C GLU A 139 -20.69 -2.81 -0.61
N GLU A 140 -21.92 -2.29 -0.64
CA GLU A 140 -22.92 -2.69 -1.63
C GLU A 140 -22.47 -2.34 -3.06
N LEU A 141 -21.88 -1.16 -3.26
CA LEU A 141 -21.33 -0.74 -4.55
C LEU A 141 -20.14 -1.60 -4.99
N LEU A 142 -19.25 -1.99 -4.07
CA LEU A 142 -18.17 -2.93 -4.35
C LEU A 142 -18.70 -4.33 -4.75
N ARG A 143 -19.77 -4.79 -4.08
CA ARG A 143 -20.44 -6.04 -4.43
C ARG A 143 -21.07 -5.98 -5.82
N GLN A 144 -21.68 -4.85 -6.18
CA GLN A 144 -22.19 -4.61 -7.54
C GLN A 144 -21.07 -4.59 -8.58
N ALA A 145 -19.93 -3.97 -8.26
CA ALA A 145 -18.75 -3.98 -9.11
C ALA A 145 -18.28 -5.41 -9.44
N HIS A 146 -18.19 -6.26 -8.41
CA HIS A 146 -17.79 -7.66 -8.57
C HIS A 146 -18.81 -8.48 -9.38
N LYS A 147 -20.11 -8.26 -9.18
CA LYS A 147 -21.17 -8.97 -9.92
C LYS A 147 -21.26 -8.58 -11.39
N THR A 148 -21.11 -7.29 -11.69
CA THR A 148 -21.29 -6.74 -13.04
C THR A 148 -20.09 -6.97 -13.95
N THR A 149 -18.90 -7.15 -13.37
CA THR A 149 -17.65 -7.27 -14.15
C THR A 149 -16.87 -8.53 -13.76
N PRO A 150 -17.06 -9.65 -14.47
CA PRO A 150 -16.27 -10.86 -14.27
C PRO A 150 -14.77 -10.61 -14.42
N GLY A 151 -13.95 -11.20 -13.54
CA GLY A 151 -12.48 -11.02 -13.55
C GLY A 151 -11.98 -9.76 -12.83
N ALA A 152 -12.87 -8.91 -12.31
CA ALA A 152 -12.48 -7.69 -11.58
C ALA A 152 -12.09 -7.92 -10.11
N ASP A 153 -11.99 -9.17 -9.65
CA ASP A 153 -11.76 -9.56 -8.25
C ASP A 153 -10.59 -8.84 -7.58
N LEU A 154 -9.49 -8.69 -8.32
CA LEU A 154 -8.29 -8.04 -7.81
C LEU A 154 -8.52 -6.55 -7.60
N ALA A 155 -9.11 -5.87 -8.58
CA ALA A 155 -9.40 -4.44 -8.49
C ALA A 155 -10.40 -4.14 -7.37
N VAL A 156 -11.52 -4.88 -7.32
CA VAL A 156 -12.54 -4.73 -6.27
C VAL A 156 -11.94 -5.01 -4.90
N GLY A 157 -11.17 -6.08 -4.75
CA GLY A 157 -10.55 -6.42 -3.46
C GLY A 157 -9.51 -5.41 -3.01
N LEU A 158 -8.70 -4.86 -3.93
CA LEU A 158 -7.71 -3.83 -3.60
C LEU A 158 -8.38 -2.53 -3.18
N THR A 159 -9.45 -2.11 -3.87
CA THR A 159 -10.25 -0.95 -3.44
C THR A 159 -10.87 -1.23 -2.08
N HIS A 160 -11.44 -2.42 -1.86
CA HIS A 160 -12.02 -2.78 -0.57
C HIS A 160 -11.01 -2.72 0.57
N ALA A 161 -9.82 -3.32 0.39
CA ALA A 161 -8.76 -3.29 1.39
C ALA A 161 -8.28 -1.85 1.67
N ARG A 162 -8.18 -1.00 0.64
CA ARG A 162 -7.81 0.41 0.80
C ARG A 162 -8.84 1.16 1.65
N LEU A 163 -10.14 1.03 1.33
CA LEU A 163 -11.21 1.66 2.11
C LEU A 163 -11.23 1.14 3.56
N GLN A 164 -10.89 -0.13 3.79
CA GLN A 164 -10.74 -0.68 5.15
C GLN A 164 -9.56 -0.06 5.91
N MET A 165 -8.42 0.17 5.25
CA MET A 165 -7.29 0.89 5.86
C MET A 165 -7.66 2.35 6.18
N GLU A 166 -8.34 3.05 5.27
CA GLU A 166 -8.84 4.42 5.48
C GLU A 166 -9.86 4.50 6.63
N ALA A 167 -10.69 3.46 6.81
CA ALA A 167 -11.60 3.33 7.95
C ALA A 167 -10.91 3.01 9.29
N ASN A 168 -9.58 2.96 9.34
CA ASN A 168 -8.80 2.49 10.50
C ASN A 168 -9.19 1.06 10.94
N ARG A 169 -9.39 0.15 9.96
CA ARG A 169 -9.67 -1.28 10.16
C ARG A 169 -8.61 -2.17 9.51
N PRO A 170 -7.33 -2.08 9.94
CA PRO A 170 -6.22 -2.74 9.27
C PRO A 170 -6.29 -4.28 9.33
N GLU A 171 -6.93 -4.88 10.33
CA GLU A 171 -7.11 -6.33 10.44
C GLU A 171 -8.06 -6.87 9.36
N GLN A 172 -9.14 -6.13 9.07
CA GLN A 172 -10.08 -6.48 8.01
C GLN A 172 -9.43 -6.33 6.63
N ALA A 173 -8.67 -5.24 6.45
CA ALA A 173 -7.87 -5.02 5.25
C ALA A 173 -6.87 -6.16 5.02
N LEU A 174 -6.17 -6.58 6.08
CA LEU A 174 -5.22 -7.69 6.03
C LEU A 174 -5.90 -8.99 5.60
N ALA A 175 -7.06 -9.33 6.16
CA ALA A 175 -7.82 -10.52 5.75
C ALA A 175 -8.20 -10.47 4.25
N THR A 176 -8.65 -9.31 3.77
CA THR A 176 -8.94 -9.10 2.33
C THR A 176 -7.69 -9.29 1.49
N LEU A 177 -6.56 -8.68 1.88
CA LEU A 177 -5.29 -8.73 1.16
C LEU A 177 -4.68 -10.13 1.14
N LEU A 178 -4.80 -10.92 2.22
CA LEU A 178 -4.36 -12.33 2.26
C LEU A 178 -5.15 -13.21 1.29
N ARG A 179 -6.44 -12.93 1.08
CA ARG A 179 -7.22 -13.60 0.03
C ARG A 179 -6.75 -13.21 -1.36
N LEU A 180 -6.40 -11.94 -1.57
CA LEU A 180 -5.84 -11.48 -2.85
C LEU A 180 -4.46 -12.06 -3.12
N ARG A 181 -3.64 -12.21 -2.07
CA ARG A 181 -2.32 -12.84 -2.14
C ARG A 181 -2.38 -14.25 -2.70
N ARG A 182 -3.38 -15.04 -2.29
CA ARG A 182 -3.60 -16.40 -2.80
C ARG A 182 -3.93 -16.42 -4.30
N LYS A 183 -4.65 -15.42 -4.80
CA LYS A 183 -5.00 -15.30 -6.22
C LYS A 183 -3.85 -14.75 -7.06
N ALA A 184 -3.09 -13.80 -6.52
CA ALA A 184 -1.99 -13.13 -7.22
C ALA A 184 -0.72 -13.06 -6.33
N PRO A 185 0.01 -14.18 -6.15
CA PRO A 185 1.13 -14.29 -5.20
C PRO A 185 2.41 -13.54 -5.58
N GLN A 186 2.45 -12.84 -6.71
CA GLN A 186 3.63 -12.07 -7.11
C GLN A 186 3.29 -10.64 -7.47
N HIS A 187 2.03 -10.22 -7.28
CA HIS A 187 1.58 -8.89 -7.69
C HIS A 187 2.22 -7.79 -6.81
N PRO A 188 3.06 -6.89 -7.35
CA PRO A 188 3.81 -5.92 -6.56
C PRO A 188 2.94 -5.00 -5.70
N TYR A 189 1.81 -4.55 -6.24
CA TYR A 189 0.89 -3.70 -5.47
C TYR A 189 0.19 -4.44 -4.31
N VAL A 190 -0.12 -5.74 -4.45
CA VAL A 190 -0.71 -6.53 -3.36
C VAL A 190 0.31 -6.69 -2.24
N LEU A 191 1.57 -6.97 -2.61
CA LEU A 191 2.69 -7.01 -1.67
C LEU A 191 2.88 -5.69 -0.92
N LYS A 192 2.83 -4.56 -1.63
CA LYS A 192 2.91 -3.23 -1.01
C LYS A 192 1.78 -2.98 -0.01
N GLN A 193 0.55 -3.35 -0.37
CA GLN A 193 -0.59 -3.17 0.52
C GLN A 193 -0.52 -4.13 1.73
N LEU A 194 -0.05 -5.37 1.55
CA LEU A 194 0.20 -6.29 2.67
C LEU A 194 1.25 -5.75 3.63
N MET A 195 2.35 -5.22 3.10
CA MET A 195 3.39 -4.57 3.90
C MET A 195 2.78 -3.45 4.77
N ASN A 196 2.01 -2.53 4.16
CA ASN A 196 1.35 -1.45 4.89
C ASN A 196 0.37 -1.98 5.95
N ALA A 197 -0.41 -3.02 5.62
CA ALA A 197 -1.36 -3.62 6.54
C ALA A 197 -0.65 -4.28 7.74
N TYR A 198 0.42 -5.05 7.50
CA TYR A 198 1.22 -5.66 8.56
C TYR A 198 1.90 -4.62 9.45
N GLN A 199 2.38 -3.51 8.89
CA GLN A 199 2.90 -2.40 9.68
C GLN A 199 1.81 -1.77 10.56
N ALA A 200 0.59 -1.60 10.03
CA ALA A 200 -0.52 -1.00 10.77
C ALA A 200 -1.03 -1.91 11.91
N VAL A 201 -1.05 -3.23 11.73
CA VAL A 201 -1.38 -4.19 12.82
C VAL A 201 -0.18 -4.55 13.70
N GLU A 202 1.00 -4.00 13.40
CA GLU A 202 2.28 -4.35 14.03
C GLU A 202 2.62 -5.84 14.02
N ASP A 203 2.20 -6.59 13.00
CA ASP A 203 2.56 -8.00 12.83
C ASP A 203 3.91 -8.13 12.13
N TRP A 204 4.96 -7.84 12.90
CA TRP A 204 6.34 -7.85 12.43
C TRP A 204 6.83 -9.24 12.02
N ARG A 205 6.22 -10.31 12.56
CA ARG A 205 6.62 -11.69 12.28
C ARG A 205 6.17 -12.13 10.90
N GLU A 206 4.96 -11.78 10.51
CA GLU A 206 4.47 -12.05 9.17
C GLU A 206 5.12 -11.10 8.15
N LEU A 207 5.39 -9.84 8.55
CA LEU A 207 6.12 -8.91 7.71
C LEU A 207 7.55 -9.40 7.41
N SER A 208 8.25 -10.00 8.38
CA SER A 208 9.61 -10.53 8.14
C SER A 208 9.63 -11.64 7.09
N GLN A 209 8.59 -12.47 7.06
CA GLN A 209 8.40 -13.52 6.05
C GLN A 209 8.07 -12.95 4.66
N LEU A 210 7.48 -11.74 4.60
CA LEU A 210 7.13 -11.05 3.34
C LEU A 210 8.34 -10.35 2.69
N LEU A 211 9.38 -10.00 3.46
CA LEU A 211 10.55 -9.25 2.97
C LEU A 211 11.25 -9.86 1.73
N PRO A 212 11.49 -11.19 1.64
CA PRO A 212 12.07 -11.79 0.45
C PRO A 212 11.20 -11.57 -0.80
N ASP A 213 9.88 -11.56 -0.66
CA ASP A 213 8.95 -11.33 -1.76
C ASP A 213 8.98 -9.86 -2.21
N LEU A 214 9.04 -8.93 -1.25
CA LEU A 214 9.20 -7.50 -1.53
C LEU A 214 10.48 -7.23 -2.31
N ARG A 215 11.59 -7.88 -1.94
CA ARG A 215 12.88 -7.77 -2.63
C ARG A 215 12.81 -8.33 -4.04
N ARG A 216 12.30 -9.56 -4.20
CA ARG A 216 12.20 -10.24 -5.51
C ARG A 216 11.36 -9.47 -6.52
N GLN A 217 10.29 -8.81 -6.06
CA GLN A 217 9.37 -8.07 -6.92
C GLN A 217 9.73 -6.58 -7.05
N GLY A 218 10.82 -6.11 -6.43
CA GLY A 218 11.25 -4.71 -6.51
C GLY A 218 10.19 -3.72 -6.03
N VAL A 219 9.46 -4.07 -4.97
CA VAL A 219 8.32 -3.26 -4.48
C VAL A 219 8.76 -1.90 -3.92
N LEU A 220 9.97 -1.86 -3.36
CA LEU A 220 10.63 -0.68 -2.83
C LEU A 220 12.06 -0.57 -3.39
N PRO A 221 12.65 0.63 -3.41
CA PRO A 221 14.09 0.79 -3.63
C PRO A 221 14.91 -0.02 -2.61
N ASP A 222 16.07 -0.52 -3.01
CA ASP A 222 16.90 -1.39 -2.15
C ASP A 222 17.30 -0.73 -0.83
N ALA A 223 17.55 0.59 -0.83
CA ALA A 223 17.87 1.34 0.38
C ALA A 223 16.69 1.35 1.37
N GLU A 224 15.50 1.73 0.91
CA GLU A 224 14.28 1.74 1.74
C GLU A 224 13.92 0.34 2.25
N LEU A 225 14.08 -0.68 1.39
CA LEU A 225 13.85 -2.06 1.78
C LEU A 225 14.87 -2.53 2.82
N ASN A 226 16.11 -2.06 2.73
CA ASN A 226 17.13 -2.39 3.71
C ASN A 226 16.83 -1.75 5.07
N ASP A 227 16.35 -0.51 5.10
CA ASP A 227 15.95 0.16 6.34
C ASP A 227 14.72 -0.51 6.95
N LEU A 228 13.73 -0.86 6.12
CA LEU A 228 12.54 -1.59 6.55
C LEU A 228 12.90 -2.95 7.16
N GLU A 229 13.75 -3.73 6.49
CA GLU A 229 14.16 -5.04 6.99
C GLU A 229 14.88 -4.93 8.34
N GLN A 230 15.76 -3.93 8.53
CA GLN A 230 16.39 -3.69 9.82
C GLN A 230 15.35 -3.39 10.90
N GLN A 231 14.41 -2.49 10.64
CA GLN A 231 13.36 -2.11 11.58
C GLN A 231 12.47 -3.29 11.94
N VAL A 232 12.07 -4.10 10.95
CA VAL A 232 11.23 -5.29 11.15
C VAL A 232 11.93 -6.27 12.08
N TRP A 233 13.19 -6.61 11.81
CA TRP A 233 13.93 -7.57 12.64
C TRP A 233 14.17 -7.06 14.06
N LEU A 234 14.47 -5.77 14.22
CA LEU A 234 14.55 -5.14 15.55
C LEU A 234 13.22 -5.27 16.29
N LYS A 235 12.09 -4.94 15.66
CA LYS A 235 10.76 -5.06 16.29
C LYS A 235 10.36 -6.51 16.61
N VAL A 236 10.74 -7.47 15.77
CA VAL A 236 10.55 -8.90 16.04
C VAL A 236 11.34 -9.31 17.29
N MET A 237 12.59 -8.88 17.40
CA MET A 237 13.42 -9.13 18.59
C MET A 237 12.88 -8.44 19.84
N ASP A 238 12.47 -7.18 19.74
CA ASP A 238 11.91 -6.41 20.85
C ASP A 238 10.67 -7.12 21.43
N LYS A 239 9.74 -7.55 20.56
CA LYS A 239 8.54 -8.31 20.99
C LYS A 239 8.91 -9.64 21.64
N ALA A 240 9.88 -10.38 21.08
CA ALA A 240 10.32 -11.63 21.66
C ALA A 240 11.00 -11.44 23.03
N ALA A 241 11.85 -10.42 23.15
CA ALA A 241 12.51 -10.08 24.41
C ALA A 241 11.51 -9.62 25.48
N GLU A 242 10.51 -8.82 25.11
CA GLU A 242 9.43 -8.40 26.02
C GLU A 242 8.64 -9.62 26.54
N GLN A 243 8.33 -10.59 25.68
CA GLN A 243 7.67 -11.83 26.08
C GLN A 243 8.50 -12.61 27.10
N VAL A 244 9.82 -12.71 26.91
CA VAL A 244 10.72 -13.37 27.86
C VAL A 244 10.79 -12.57 29.17
N GLN A 245 10.88 -11.25 29.11
CA GLN A 245 10.98 -10.41 30.31
C GLN A 245 9.73 -10.48 31.20
N ARG A 246 8.55 -10.68 30.61
CA ARG A 246 7.27 -10.88 31.33
C ARG A 246 7.20 -12.25 32.04
N GLN A 247 8.05 -13.20 31.68
CA GLN A 247 8.13 -14.50 32.37
C GLN A 247 8.83 -14.34 33.72
N ALA A 248 8.44 -15.18 34.69
CA ALA A 248 9.15 -15.27 35.96
C ALA A 248 10.64 -15.59 35.71
N PRO A 249 11.59 -15.04 36.50
CA PRO A 249 13.02 -15.22 36.27
C PRO A 249 13.45 -16.68 36.07
N GLU A 250 12.86 -17.60 36.82
CA GLU A 250 13.16 -19.04 36.77
C GLU A 250 12.63 -19.75 35.52
N ARG A 251 11.73 -19.11 34.77
CA ARG A 251 11.10 -19.66 33.56
C ARG A 251 11.51 -18.94 32.29
N ARG A 252 12.42 -17.96 32.39
CA ARG A 252 12.92 -17.21 31.23
C ARG A 252 13.58 -18.19 30.26
N ASN A 253 12.99 -18.32 29.08
CA ASN A 253 13.53 -19.16 28.02
C ASN A 253 13.94 -18.30 26.82
N MET A 254 15.20 -18.43 26.40
CA MET A 254 15.79 -17.68 25.30
C MET A 254 15.68 -18.39 23.95
N ASP A 255 15.19 -19.62 23.91
CA ASP A 255 15.03 -20.43 22.69
C ASP A 255 14.30 -19.66 21.58
N HIS A 256 13.30 -18.87 21.94
CA HIS A 256 12.54 -18.09 20.94
C HIS A 256 13.39 -16.97 20.34
N LEU A 257 14.15 -16.24 21.15
CA LEU A 257 15.05 -15.18 20.69
C LEU A 257 16.22 -15.76 19.87
N ASP A 258 16.73 -16.92 20.28
CA ASP A 258 17.80 -17.63 19.59
C ASP A 258 17.34 -18.10 18.19
N ARG A 259 16.12 -18.63 18.08
CA ARG A 259 15.53 -18.97 16.77
C ARG A 259 15.40 -17.74 15.87
N ILE A 260 14.95 -16.61 16.40
CA ILE A 260 14.86 -15.35 15.64
C ILE A 260 16.25 -14.92 15.15
N TRP A 261 17.27 -15.01 16.00
CA TRP A 261 18.65 -14.73 15.61
C TRP A 261 19.15 -15.67 14.50
N ASP A 262 18.78 -16.95 14.58
CA ASP A 262 19.15 -17.96 13.59
C ASP A 262 18.38 -17.87 12.27
N GLU A 263 17.24 -17.19 12.24
CA GLU A 263 16.49 -16.88 11.02
C GLU A 263 16.98 -15.62 10.31
N LEU A 264 17.73 -14.75 11.00
CA LEU A 264 18.23 -13.52 10.41
C LEU A 264 19.08 -13.80 9.16
N PRO A 265 18.87 -13.03 8.07
CA PRO A 265 19.76 -13.03 6.92
C PRO A 265 21.20 -12.69 7.32
N ALA A 266 22.18 -13.31 6.64
CA ALA A 266 23.60 -13.13 6.96
C ALA A 266 24.08 -11.66 7.02
N PRO A 267 23.62 -10.74 6.15
CA PRO A 267 23.97 -9.32 6.27
C PRO A 267 23.47 -8.68 7.57
N ARG A 268 22.30 -9.10 8.07
CA ARG A 268 21.68 -8.54 9.29
C ARG A 268 22.36 -8.99 10.57
N ARG A 269 23.00 -10.16 10.57
CA ARG A 269 23.83 -10.59 11.72
C ARG A 269 25.13 -9.80 11.89
N LYS A 270 25.45 -8.91 10.94
CA LYS A 270 26.58 -7.97 11.02
C LYS A 270 26.12 -6.52 11.18
N ASP A 271 24.81 -6.27 11.11
CA ASP A 271 24.24 -4.95 11.29
C ASP A 271 24.44 -4.50 12.74
N GLU A 272 25.02 -3.31 12.91
CA GLU A 272 25.37 -2.77 14.23
C GLU A 272 24.17 -2.71 15.18
N ALA A 273 23.02 -2.24 14.72
CA ALA A 273 21.85 -2.07 15.56
C ALA A 273 21.25 -3.41 15.98
N VAL A 274 21.18 -4.36 15.04
CA VAL A 274 20.66 -5.73 15.30
C VAL A 274 21.57 -6.47 16.28
N VAL A 275 22.89 -6.43 16.05
CA VAL A 275 23.87 -7.04 16.96
C VAL A 275 23.80 -6.40 18.36
N TYR A 276 23.73 -5.07 18.43
CA TYR A 276 23.62 -4.36 19.70
C TYR A 276 22.36 -4.77 20.47
N SER A 277 21.20 -4.80 19.80
CA SER A 277 19.93 -5.16 20.44
C SER A 277 19.96 -6.59 20.97
N TYR A 278 20.35 -7.55 20.14
CA TYR A 278 20.45 -8.95 20.56
C TYR A 278 21.46 -9.16 21.69
N ALA A 279 22.67 -8.60 21.60
CA ALA A 279 23.67 -8.71 22.66
C ALA A 279 23.21 -8.05 23.98
N SER A 280 22.45 -6.94 23.89
CA SER A 280 21.87 -6.29 25.07
C SER A 280 20.81 -7.16 25.72
N TYR A 281 19.99 -7.86 24.93
CA TYR A 281 19.02 -8.83 25.46
C TYR A 281 19.69 -10.04 26.09
N LEU A 282 20.76 -10.58 25.47
CA LEU A 282 21.56 -11.64 26.08
C LEU A 282 22.07 -11.20 27.47
N ALA A 283 22.66 -10.00 27.55
CA ALA A 283 23.17 -9.45 28.81
C ALA A 283 22.07 -9.24 29.86
N ALA A 284 20.93 -8.66 29.47
CA ALA A 284 19.79 -8.42 30.37
C ALA A 284 19.17 -9.71 30.95
N MET A 285 19.33 -10.83 30.24
CA MET A 285 18.87 -12.15 30.66
C MET A 285 19.93 -12.95 31.45
N GLY A 286 21.10 -12.37 31.69
CA GLY A 286 22.20 -13.01 32.43
C GLY A 286 23.16 -13.83 31.55
N GLU A 287 22.91 -13.92 30.24
CA GLU A 287 23.77 -14.62 29.27
C GLU A 287 24.94 -13.73 28.79
N GLU A 288 25.62 -13.05 29.72
CA GLU A 288 26.70 -12.11 29.42
C GLU A 288 27.88 -12.78 28.70
N THR A 289 28.16 -14.05 28.99
CA THR A 289 29.20 -14.85 28.32
C THR A 289 28.90 -15.01 26.82
N ARG A 290 27.64 -15.26 26.46
CA ARG A 290 27.20 -15.35 25.05
C ARG A 290 27.27 -13.98 24.37
N ALA A 291 26.84 -12.93 25.07
CA ALA A 291 26.91 -11.56 24.57
C ALA A 291 28.36 -11.15 24.26
N GLU A 292 29.28 -11.42 25.18
CA GLU A 292 30.71 -11.13 25.02
C GLU A 292 31.30 -11.87 23.82
N THR A 293 31.01 -13.18 23.68
CA THR A 293 31.50 -14.00 22.56
C THR A 293 31.01 -13.47 21.22
N LEU A 294 29.74 -13.08 21.13
CA LEU A 294 29.16 -12.48 19.94
C LEU A 294 29.82 -11.14 19.59
N LEU A 295 29.90 -10.23 20.57
CA LEU A 295 30.48 -8.90 20.38
C LEU A 295 31.96 -9.00 19.96
N ARG A 296 32.74 -9.88 20.60
CA ARG A 296 34.13 -10.17 20.24
C ARG A 296 34.26 -10.60 18.77
N LYS A 297 33.37 -11.49 18.32
CA LYS A 297 33.36 -11.98 16.94
C LYS A 297 33.01 -10.88 15.94
N VAL A 298 32.00 -10.07 16.23
CA VAL A 298 31.55 -8.99 15.33
C VAL A 298 32.58 -7.87 15.25
N LEU A 299 33.08 -7.38 16.39
CA LEU A 299 34.07 -6.28 16.48
C LEU A 299 35.38 -6.58 15.73
N ARG A 300 35.75 -7.86 15.58
CA ARG A 300 36.92 -8.27 14.79
C ARG A 300 36.79 -7.92 13.30
N HIS A 301 35.57 -7.90 12.76
CA HIS A 301 35.31 -7.68 11.33
C HIS A 301 34.62 -6.34 11.06
N SER A 302 33.78 -5.88 11.97
CA SER A 302 32.94 -4.69 11.83
C SER A 302 33.02 -3.90 13.14
N TRP A 303 34.00 -2.99 13.19
CA TRP A 303 34.20 -2.13 14.36
C TRP A 303 33.02 -1.17 14.52
N SER A 304 32.51 -1.05 15.75
CA SER A 304 31.52 -0.04 16.13
C SER A 304 31.83 0.44 17.54
N ASP A 305 31.80 1.76 17.69
CA ASP A 305 31.95 2.46 18.97
C ASP A 305 30.80 2.13 19.94
N ARG A 306 29.60 1.88 19.42
CA ARG A 306 28.44 1.44 20.21
C ARG A 306 28.61 -0.01 20.70
N LEU A 307 29.13 -0.90 19.85
CA LEU A 307 29.34 -2.31 20.20
C LEU A 307 30.49 -2.48 21.20
N ILE A 308 31.57 -1.71 21.08
CA ILE A 308 32.67 -1.77 22.06
C ILE A 308 32.26 -1.19 23.42
N ASN A 309 31.40 -0.16 23.45
CA ASN A 309 30.82 0.33 24.70
C ASN A 309 30.07 -0.79 25.44
N LEU A 310 29.23 -1.53 24.71
CA LEU A 310 28.49 -2.69 25.26
C LEU A 310 29.43 -3.82 25.67
N TYR A 311 30.47 -4.10 24.88
CA TYR A 311 31.49 -5.12 25.21
C TYR A 311 32.18 -4.82 26.55
N GLY A 312 32.44 -3.55 26.87
CA GLY A 312 32.99 -3.15 28.16
C GLY A 312 32.02 -3.30 29.34
N ARG A 313 30.70 -3.39 29.08
CA ARG A 313 29.66 -3.56 30.11
C ARG A 313 29.40 -5.02 30.47
N VAL A 314 29.51 -5.93 29.50
CA VAL A 314 29.25 -7.36 29.71
C VAL A 314 30.43 -8.11 30.32
N ALA A 315 30.15 -9.13 31.13
CA ALA A 315 31.13 -10.06 31.68
C ALA A 315 31.32 -11.28 30.77
N GLY A 316 32.52 -11.42 30.22
CA GLY A 316 32.94 -12.68 29.60
C GLY A 316 33.19 -13.77 30.64
N PRO A 317 33.40 -15.02 30.17
CA PRO A 317 33.67 -16.15 31.05
C PRO A 317 35.04 -16.04 31.76
N LYS A 318 35.96 -15.29 31.16
CA LYS A 318 37.31 -15.03 31.65
C LYS A 318 37.63 -13.54 31.52
N PRO A 319 37.51 -12.76 32.61
CA PRO A 319 37.72 -11.31 32.57
C PRO A 319 39.11 -10.87 32.12
N ASP A 320 40.13 -11.67 32.42
CA ASP A 320 41.53 -11.45 32.07
C ASP A 320 41.76 -11.58 30.56
N GLU A 321 41.22 -12.64 29.96
CA GLU A 321 41.26 -12.82 28.51
C GLU A 321 40.45 -11.72 27.78
N GLN A 322 39.30 -11.32 28.33
CA GLN A 322 38.47 -10.26 27.77
C GLN A 322 39.22 -8.91 27.72
N LEU A 323 39.93 -8.57 28.79
CA LEU A 323 40.78 -7.37 28.85
C LEU A 323 41.94 -7.45 27.85
N LEU A 324 42.64 -8.59 27.79
CA LEU A 324 43.78 -8.77 26.89
C LEU A 324 43.37 -8.64 25.43
N VAL A 325 42.19 -9.15 25.05
CA VAL A 325 41.62 -8.98 23.71
C VAL A 325 41.36 -7.49 23.41
N ALA A 326 40.76 -6.75 24.34
CA ALA A 326 40.51 -5.32 24.15
C ALA A 326 41.82 -4.50 24.07
N GLU A 327 42.85 -4.85 24.87
CA GLU A 327 44.17 -4.21 24.81
C GLU A 327 44.85 -4.44 23.44
N ARG A 328 44.59 -5.57 22.78
CA ARG A 328 45.05 -5.80 21.40
C ARG A 328 44.38 -4.85 20.41
N TRP A 329 43.06 -4.62 20.54
CA TRP A 329 42.36 -3.64 19.69
C TRP A 329 42.89 -2.22 19.89
N LEU A 330 43.38 -1.88 21.09
CA LEU A 330 43.94 -0.56 21.35
C LEU A 330 45.20 -0.28 20.52
N LYS A 331 46.00 -1.31 20.22
CA LYS A 331 47.19 -1.18 19.36
C LYS A 331 46.82 -0.75 17.94
N GLU A 332 45.69 -1.24 17.45
CA GLU A 332 45.15 -0.89 16.13
C GLU A 332 44.39 0.45 16.17
N ARG A 333 43.84 0.82 17.33
CA ARG A 333 42.94 1.97 17.50
C ARG A 333 43.31 2.81 18.74
N PRO A 334 44.47 3.46 18.76
CA PRO A 334 44.96 4.19 19.94
C PRO A 334 44.16 5.45 20.26
N SER A 335 43.35 5.96 19.33
CA SER A 335 42.56 7.19 19.48
C SER A 335 41.04 6.94 19.65
N SER A 336 40.62 5.70 19.95
CA SER A 336 39.19 5.42 20.21
C SER A 336 38.84 5.68 21.67
N ALA A 337 38.08 6.75 21.92
CA ALA A 337 37.60 7.12 23.26
C ALA A 337 36.69 6.04 23.87
N GLU A 338 35.85 5.40 23.06
CA GLU A 338 34.95 4.32 23.49
C GLU A 338 35.68 3.04 23.87
N LEU A 339 36.73 2.68 23.11
CA LEU A 339 37.58 1.55 23.49
C LEU A 339 38.29 1.80 24.81
N MET A 340 38.80 3.01 25.04
CA MET A 340 39.41 3.37 26.32
C MET A 340 38.41 3.30 27.48
N LEU A 341 37.17 3.76 27.28
CA LEU A 341 36.11 3.59 28.28
C LEU A 341 35.84 2.10 28.58
N ALA A 342 35.75 1.27 27.54
CA ALA A 342 35.57 -0.18 27.71
C ALA A 342 36.76 -0.82 28.44
N LEU A 343 38.00 -0.44 28.11
CA LEU A 343 39.22 -0.90 28.79
C LEU A 343 39.26 -0.50 30.26
N GLY A 344 38.80 0.71 30.58
CA GLY A 344 38.65 1.14 31.96
C GLY A 344 37.73 0.21 32.76
N ARG A 345 36.56 -0.10 32.21
CA ARG A 345 35.59 -1.05 32.81
C ARG A 345 36.15 -2.46 32.96
N LEU A 346 36.81 -2.97 31.93
CA LEU A 346 37.44 -4.30 31.97
C LEU A 346 38.60 -4.34 32.97
N SER A 347 39.36 -3.25 33.11
CA SER A 347 40.39 -3.12 34.13
C SER A 347 39.81 -3.12 35.54
N LEU A 348 38.68 -2.44 35.77
CA LEU A 348 37.94 -2.53 37.04
C LEU A 348 37.52 -3.97 37.34
N ARG A 349 36.99 -4.69 36.34
CA ARG A 349 36.57 -6.09 36.50
C ARG A 349 37.72 -7.03 36.87
N ASN A 350 38.95 -6.68 36.47
CA ASN A 350 40.18 -7.39 36.82
C ASN A 350 40.89 -6.82 38.07
N SER A 351 40.25 -5.91 38.81
CA SER A 351 40.83 -5.25 39.98
C SER A 351 42.09 -4.43 39.71
N LEU A 352 42.27 -3.96 38.47
CA LEU A 352 43.41 -3.14 38.02
C LEU A 352 43.04 -1.65 38.09
N TRP A 353 42.86 -1.13 39.30
CA TRP A 353 42.30 0.21 39.55
C TRP A 353 43.13 1.36 38.93
N GLY A 354 44.46 1.27 39.00
CA GLY A 354 45.36 2.27 38.42
C GLY A 354 45.22 2.37 36.91
N LYS A 355 45.27 1.22 36.21
CA LYS A 355 45.01 1.13 34.77
C LYS A 355 43.62 1.64 34.40
N ALA A 356 42.61 1.28 35.19
CA ALA A 356 41.24 1.73 34.95
C ALA A 356 41.14 3.27 34.95
N ARG A 357 41.78 3.92 35.94
CA ARG A 357 41.86 5.38 36.03
C ARG A 357 42.56 5.98 34.80
N GLU A 358 43.71 5.45 34.42
CA GLU A 358 44.47 5.93 33.25
C GLU A 358 43.64 5.84 31.97
N TYR A 359 42.94 4.73 31.75
CA TYR A 359 42.07 4.56 30.59
C TYR A 359 40.88 5.52 30.58
N PHE A 360 40.20 5.71 31.71
CA PHE A 360 39.10 6.69 31.79
C PHE A 360 39.58 8.12 31.57
N GLU A 361 40.71 8.51 32.15
CA GLU A 361 41.31 9.84 31.92
C GLU A 361 41.73 10.03 30.46
N ALA A 362 42.30 9.00 29.83
CA ALA A 362 42.65 9.03 28.42
C ALA A 362 41.41 9.13 27.52
N SER A 363 40.34 8.38 27.83
CA SER A 363 39.05 8.48 27.14
C SER A 363 38.48 9.90 27.22
N LEU A 364 38.48 10.53 28.41
CA LEU A 364 38.00 11.89 28.61
C LEU A 364 38.82 12.96 27.87
N LYS A 365 40.13 12.75 27.74
CA LYS A 365 41.00 13.65 26.96
C LYS A 365 40.67 13.60 25.47
N LEU A 366 40.29 12.44 24.94
CA LEU A 366 39.90 12.28 23.54
C LEU A 366 38.48 12.79 23.28
N GLN A 367 37.53 12.36 24.10
CA GLN A 367 36.14 12.76 24.00
C GLN A 367 35.53 12.86 25.39
N ARG A 368 35.10 14.07 25.75
CA ARG A 368 34.43 14.32 27.02
C ARG A 368 33.02 13.74 26.97
N LYS A 369 32.82 12.57 27.60
CA LYS A 369 31.50 11.92 27.74
C LYS A 369 31.09 11.85 29.21
N GLN A 370 29.82 12.14 29.48
CA GLN A 370 29.22 12.06 30.81
C GLN A 370 29.34 10.66 31.41
N GLU A 371 29.15 9.63 30.58
CA GLU A 371 29.32 8.23 30.98
C GLU A 371 30.72 7.96 31.55
N THR A 372 31.78 8.41 30.86
CA THR A 372 33.16 8.26 31.33
C THR A 372 33.45 9.10 32.58
N LEU A 373 32.89 10.30 32.70
CA LEU A 373 33.00 11.12 33.92
C LEU A 373 32.38 10.41 35.12
N ALA A 374 31.20 9.81 34.96
CA ALA A 374 30.51 9.09 36.03
C ALA A 374 31.31 7.84 36.46
N GLU A 375 31.88 7.10 35.50
CA GLU A 375 32.74 5.95 35.77
C GLU A 375 34.00 6.33 36.55
N LEU A 376 34.68 7.40 36.12
CA LEU A 376 35.88 7.91 36.81
C LEU A 376 35.55 8.47 38.19
N CYS A 377 34.45 9.20 38.33
CA CYS A 377 33.94 9.71 39.59
C CYS A 377 33.72 8.56 40.59
N ARG A 378 33.00 7.51 40.15
CA ARG A 378 32.75 6.31 40.96
C ARG A 378 34.06 5.66 41.41
N LEU A 379 35.02 5.52 40.51
CA LEU A 379 36.34 4.96 40.84
C LEU A 379 37.09 5.82 41.86
N CYS A 380 37.17 7.13 41.66
CA CYS A 380 37.83 8.06 42.60
C CYS A 380 37.22 7.99 44.00
N ALA A 381 35.89 7.94 44.11
CA ALA A 381 35.20 7.79 45.38
C ALA A 381 35.61 6.51 46.12
N HIS A 382 35.66 5.37 45.41
CA HIS A 382 36.08 4.10 46.00
C HIS A 382 37.58 4.02 46.33
N LEU A 383 38.42 4.86 45.70
CA LEU A 383 39.84 4.98 46.02
C LEU A 383 40.13 5.98 47.16
N GLY A 384 39.09 6.64 47.71
CA GLY A 384 39.22 7.64 48.78
C GLY A 384 39.55 9.06 48.30
N ASP A 385 39.61 9.30 46.99
CA ASP A 385 39.85 10.62 46.39
C ASP A 385 38.53 11.40 46.22
N LEU A 386 37.97 11.82 47.36
CA LEU A 386 36.65 12.46 47.42
C LEU A 386 36.64 13.85 46.78
N GLU A 387 37.72 14.62 46.91
CA GLU A 387 37.80 15.96 46.30
C GLU A 387 37.72 15.88 44.78
N LYS A 388 38.51 15.00 44.16
CA LYS A 388 38.47 14.78 42.73
C LYS A 388 37.13 14.20 42.29
N SER A 389 36.56 13.28 43.07
CA SER A 389 35.22 12.76 42.80
C SER A 389 34.16 13.86 42.78
N VAL A 390 34.13 14.75 43.78
CA VAL A 390 33.16 15.87 43.84
C VAL A 390 33.39 16.85 42.69
N GLN A 391 34.66 17.13 42.34
CA GLN A 391 34.99 17.99 41.21
C GLN A 391 34.45 17.41 39.89
N LEU A 392 34.65 16.11 39.65
CA LEU A 392 34.16 15.41 38.46
C LEU A 392 32.62 15.39 38.42
N LEU A 393 31.97 15.15 39.55
CA LEU A 393 30.51 15.18 39.67
C LEU A 393 29.95 16.58 39.34
N LYS A 394 30.56 17.63 39.92
CA LYS A 394 30.20 19.02 39.65
C LYS A 394 30.35 19.35 38.17
N GLN A 395 31.46 18.96 37.57
CA GLN A 395 31.69 19.15 36.14
C GLN A 395 30.63 18.45 35.30
N GLY A 396 30.31 17.19 35.60
CA GLY A 396 29.26 16.45 34.90
C GLY A 396 27.88 17.12 34.99
N ALA A 397 27.52 17.62 36.18
CA ALA A 397 26.23 18.28 36.40
C ALA A 397 26.12 19.66 35.71
N LEU A 398 27.23 20.40 35.62
CA LEU A 398 27.28 21.69 34.93
C LEU A 398 27.20 21.51 33.41
N ASP A 399 27.90 20.49 32.89
CA ASP A 399 27.92 20.18 31.45
C ASP A 399 26.51 19.73 30.96
N GLU A 400 25.74 19.02 31.79
CA GLU A 400 24.40 18.50 31.43
C GLU A 400 23.33 19.60 31.30
N ASN A 401 23.37 20.62 32.16
CA ASN A 401 22.28 21.58 32.28
C ASN A 401 22.45 22.85 31.45
N GLY A 402 23.59 23.02 30.76
CA GLY A 402 23.84 24.16 29.88
C GLY A 402 23.52 25.50 30.53
N LEU A 403 23.87 25.64 31.81
CA LEU A 403 23.41 26.73 32.65
C LEU A 403 23.87 28.08 32.08
N PRO A 404 23.01 29.11 32.03
CA PRO A 404 23.42 30.43 31.60
C PRO A 404 24.46 31.02 32.56
N GLU A 405 25.38 31.83 32.04
CA GLU A 405 26.35 32.54 32.88
C GLU A 405 25.63 33.58 33.73
N MET A 406 25.54 33.29 35.03
CA MET A 406 24.94 34.18 36.03
C MET A 406 26.04 34.72 36.96
N PRO A 407 25.93 35.96 37.46
CA PRO A 407 26.89 36.49 38.41
C PRO A 407 26.83 35.69 39.72
N MET A 408 27.91 34.97 40.04
CA MET A 408 28.02 34.16 41.25
C MET A 408 28.66 34.96 42.40
N PRO A 409 28.26 34.72 43.65
CA PRO A 409 28.89 35.34 44.82
C PRO A 409 30.37 34.96 44.89
N LYS A 410 31.24 35.94 45.21
CA LYS A 410 32.68 35.69 45.37
C LYS A 410 32.90 34.73 46.55
N PRO A 411 33.78 33.70 46.40
CA PRO A 411 34.07 32.79 47.50
C PRO A 411 34.58 33.56 48.71
N ARG A 412 34.03 33.24 49.88
CA ARG A 412 34.38 33.89 51.14
C ARG A 412 35.82 33.47 51.47
N LEU A 413 36.77 34.41 51.39
CA LEU A 413 38.14 34.18 51.82
C LEU A 413 38.11 33.79 53.30
N GLU A 414 38.51 32.57 53.62
CA GLU A 414 38.72 32.17 55.01
C GLU A 414 39.82 33.07 55.56
N LYS A 415 39.49 33.86 56.59
CA LYS A 415 40.50 34.59 57.35
C LYS A 415 41.29 33.54 58.12
N SER A 416 42.58 33.43 57.75
CA SER A 416 43.62 32.66 58.44
C SER A 416 43.66 32.92 59.93
#